data_AF-A0A1V2KB33-F1
#
_entry.id   AF-A0A1V2KB33-F1
#
_cell.length_a   1.000
_cell.length_b   1.000
_cell.length_c   1.000
_cell.angle_alpha   90.00
_cell.angle_beta   90.00
_cell.angle_gamma   90.00
#
_symmetry.space_group_name_H-M   'P 1'
#
loop_
_entity.id
_entity.type
_entity.pdbx_description
1 polymer ?
#
loop_
_entity_poly.entity_id
_entity_poly.type
_entity_poly.pdbx_seq_one_letter_code
_entity_poly.pdbx_strand_id
1 'polypeptide(L)'
;MQLSPSTATASQARAKDQAAQFVDPASRTEAGGRTRALALQQTVAARDLLYHPGDTLRSELGLAAGKAHDMISRLGDLQAPLGGHLFGPEGLMPGEKPQALLRTLQRLMDDVPAGSNSATAKDRSIMIALMGDIGAILSSTTTGVERTPGQDKRLREAIPGLLGLPYSAAQSIAPTSALGGSGTIGPAKKQERIKPPNAQPLRTGVHNLGKEADDLLGIKSNRLLPSRWDVAQLKKERVDNTAEPLIAHMSGTQAETLAVWDMLRGEQRPYTRVMDGLNERPDLANDPMAQLPPAERDARYARAAGTAAFLISNGYHSAVEVLGGTLAYTGQDGQSVVGPRQDAGHLFGQGAATQLIGELLNTQRAERA
;
A
#
# COMPACT_ATOMS: atom_id res chain seq x y z
N MET A 1 -15.29 30.32 -54.27
CA MET A 1 -14.85 29.34 -53.26
C MET A 1 -14.40 30.10 -52.02
N GLN A 2 -15.30 30.28 -51.06
CA GLN A 2 -14.96 30.72 -49.71
C GLN A 2 -15.12 29.51 -48.80
N LEU A 3 -14.02 29.08 -48.18
CA LEU A 3 -14.00 28.01 -47.19
C LEU A 3 -14.53 28.59 -45.87
N SER A 4 -15.70 28.13 -45.42
CA SER A 4 -16.22 28.43 -44.10
C SER A 4 -15.32 27.81 -43.02
N PRO A 5 -15.01 28.51 -41.92
CA PRO A 5 -14.21 27.97 -40.85
C PRO A 5 -14.96 26.87 -40.11
N SER A 6 -14.25 25.75 -39.89
CA SER A 6 -14.67 24.61 -39.09
C SER A 6 -15.11 25.06 -37.70
N THR A 7 -16.41 24.93 -37.42
CA THR A 7 -16.96 25.00 -36.07
C THR A 7 -16.50 23.78 -35.29
N ALA A 8 -15.37 23.90 -34.59
CA ALA A 8 -15.04 23.02 -33.49
C ALA A 8 -16.24 23.03 -32.53
N THR A 9 -16.96 21.92 -32.45
CA THR A 9 -18.19 21.83 -31.66
C THR A 9 -17.85 22.06 -30.19
N ALA A 10 -18.71 22.76 -29.45
CA ALA A 10 -18.52 23.09 -28.02
C ALA A 10 -18.18 21.86 -27.14
N SER A 11 -18.54 20.66 -27.59
CA SER A 11 -18.12 19.36 -27.04
C SER A 11 -16.61 19.12 -27.07
N GLN A 12 -15.94 19.40 -28.20
CA GLN A 12 -14.50 19.24 -28.36
C GLN A 12 -13.70 20.33 -27.62
N ALA A 13 -14.24 21.55 -27.53
CA ALA A 13 -13.66 22.62 -26.71
C ALA A 13 -13.74 22.29 -25.21
N ARG A 14 -14.89 21.81 -24.73
CA ARG A 14 -15.08 21.40 -23.31
C ARG A 14 -14.24 20.20 -22.91
N ALA A 15 -13.99 19.26 -23.84
CA ALA A 15 -13.09 18.14 -23.63
C ALA A 15 -11.60 18.56 -23.58
N LYS A 16 -11.19 19.54 -24.41
CA LYS A 16 -9.85 20.15 -24.33
C LYS A 16 -9.65 20.97 -23.05
N ASP A 17 -10.65 21.72 -22.61
CA ASP A 17 -10.61 22.49 -21.36
C ASP A 17 -10.58 21.57 -20.12
N GLN A 18 -11.28 20.44 -20.12
CA GLN A 18 -11.14 19.42 -19.07
C GLN A 18 -9.76 18.76 -19.08
N ALA A 19 -9.18 18.48 -20.24
CA ALA A 19 -7.83 17.92 -20.36
C ALA A 19 -6.74 18.90 -19.86
N ALA A 20 -6.95 20.22 -19.95
CA ALA A 20 -6.03 21.22 -19.40
C ALA A 20 -6.07 21.31 -17.86
N GLN A 21 -7.13 20.79 -17.22
CA GLN A 21 -7.30 20.86 -15.76
C GLN A 21 -6.65 19.70 -15.01
N PHE A 22 -6.37 18.57 -15.67
CA PHE A 22 -5.79 17.39 -15.04
C PHE A 22 -4.44 17.05 -15.66
N VAL A 23 -3.45 16.74 -14.83
CA VAL A 23 -2.08 16.45 -15.26
C VAL A 23 -1.59 15.16 -14.64
N ASP A 24 -0.63 14.50 -15.31
CA ASP A 24 0.13 13.40 -14.69
C ASP A 24 1.04 14.00 -13.60
N PRO A 25 0.88 13.61 -12.32
CA PRO A 25 1.76 14.09 -11.27
C PRO A 25 3.25 13.79 -11.51
N ALA A 26 3.58 12.73 -12.26
CA ALA A 26 4.95 12.36 -12.57
C ALA A 26 5.68 13.44 -13.39
N SER A 27 4.95 14.27 -14.15
CA SER A 27 5.52 15.39 -14.92
C SER A 27 6.34 16.36 -14.06
N ARG A 28 5.99 16.53 -12.77
CA ARG A 28 6.75 17.34 -11.81
C ARG A 28 8.11 16.73 -11.47
N THR A 29 8.20 15.41 -11.47
CA THR A 29 9.45 14.69 -11.22
C THR A 29 10.34 14.67 -12.45
N GLU A 30 9.76 14.59 -13.65
CA GLU A 30 10.48 14.72 -14.91
C GLU A 30 11.10 16.11 -15.07
N ALA A 31 10.38 17.17 -14.65
CA ALA A 31 10.89 18.53 -14.58
C ALA A 31 12.02 18.73 -13.54
N GLY A 32 12.25 17.76 -12.65
CA GLY A 32 13.32 17.77 -11.65
C GLY A 32 12.97 18.50 -10.34
N GLY A 33 13.99 19.04 -9.68
CA GLY A 33 13.83 19.83 -8.44
C GLY A 33 13.40 19.04 -7.20
N ARG A 34 12.69 19.71 -6.29
CA ARG A 34 12.34 19.19 -4.96
C ARG A 34 11.47 17.93 -5.01
N THR A 35 10.45 17.89 -5.87
CA THR A 35 9.54 16.74 -5.99
C THR A 35 10.29 15.49 -6.44
N ARG A 36 11.22 15.61 -7.38
CA ARG A 36 12.09 14.51 -7.79
C ARG A 36 12.98 14.02 -6.65
N ALA A 37 13.59 14.93 -5.90
CA ALA A 37 14.45 14.58 -4.77
C ALA A 37 13.67 13.80 -3.68
N LEU A 38 12.46 14.27 -3.33
CA LEU A 38 11.57 13.56 -2.40
C LEU A 38 11.14 12.20 -2.96
N ALA A 39 10.81 12.12 -4.26
CA ALA A 39 10.45 10.86 -4.92
C ALA A 39 11.57 9.82 -4.87
N LEU A 40 12.82 10.25 -5.08
CA LEU A 40 13.98 9.38 -4.98
C LEU A 40 14.21 8.95 -3.53
N GLN A 41 14.17 9.91 -2.58
CA GLN A 41 14.40 9.64 -1.15
C GLN A 41 13.46 8.57 -0.60
N GLN A 42 12.15 8.71 -0.82
CA GLN A 42 11.19 7.71 -0.34
C GLN A 42 11.38 6.35 -1.04
N THR A 43 11.74 6.34 -2.33
CA THR A 43 11.96 5.11 -3.09
C THR A 43 13.19 4.37 -2.58
N VAL A 44 14.28 5.10 -2.28
CA VAL A 44 15.50 4.56 -1.68
C VAL A 44 15.20 3.96 -0.31
N ALA A 45 14.56 4.70 0.59
CA ALA A 45 14.24 4.22 1.94
C ALA A 45 13.35 2.97 1.92
N ALA A 46 12.30 2.98 1.08
CA ALA A 46 11.38 1.86 0.94
C ALA A 46 12.06 0.60 0.39
N ARG A 47 12.91 0.76 -0.64
CA ARG A 47 13.67 -0.36 -1.21
C ARG A 47 14.70 -0.89 -0.24
N ASP A 48 15.41 -0.02 0.47
CA ASP A 48 16.41 -0.42 1.45
C ASP A 48 15.78 -1.31 2.54
N LEU A 49 14.61 -0.94 3.05
CA LEU A 49 13.90 -1.75 4.04
C LEU A 49 13.52 -3.14 3.51
N LEU A 50 13.08 -3.25 2.25
CA LEU A 50 12.70 -4.55 1.67
C LEU A 50 13.91 -5.44 1.37
N TYR A 51 15.04 -4.86 0.96
CA TYR A 51 16.29 -5.61 0.75
C TYR A 51 16.94 -6.00 2.07
N HIS A 52 16.92 -5.10 3.06
CA HIS A 52 17.62 -5.24 4.33
C HIS A 52 16.69 -4.98 5.54
N PRO A 53 15.65 -5.81 5.73
CA PRO A 53 14.76 -5.64 6.89
C PRO A 53 15.51 -5.94 8.19
N GLY A 54 15.15 -5.23 9.25
CA GLY A 54 15.56 -5.56 10.62
C GLY A 54 14.83 -6.79 11.16
N ASP A 55 15.26 -7.28 12.32
CA ASP A 55 14.80 -8.56 12.87
C ASP A 55 13.30 -8.57 13.19
N THR A 56 12.76 -7.46 13.70
CA THR A 56 11.33 -7.34 14.01
C THR A 56 10.48 -7.51 12.75
N LEU A 57 10.82 -6.82 11.65
CA LEU A 57 10.09 -6.94 10.39
C LEU A 57 10.24 -8.35 9.78
N ARG A 58 11.43 -8.97 9.85
CA ARG A 58 11.63 -10.36 9.40
C ARG A 58 10.73 -11.33 10.18
N SER A 59 10.73 -11.21 11.50
CA SER A 59 9.90 -12.04 12.39
C SER A 59 8.41 -11.86 12.08
N GLU A 60 7.94 -10.62 11.95
CA GLU A 60 6.53 -10.34 11.66
C GLU A 60 6.08 -10.87 10.28
N LEU A 61 6.94 -10.77 9.26
CA LEU A 61 6.67 -11.36 7.95
C LEU A 61 6.66 -12.89 8.00
N GLY A 62 7.64 -13.52 8.66
CA GLY A 62 7.73 -14.98 8.73
C GLY A 62 6.61 -15.62 9.53
N LEU A 63 6.21 -15.01 10.65
CA LEU A 63 5.08 -15.47 11.46
C LEU A 63 3.74 -15.30 10.72
N ALA A 64 3.54 -14.17 10.04
CA ALA A 64 2.37 -13.97 9.19
C ALA A 64 2.36 -14.95 8.00
N ALA A 65 3.52 -15.21 7.39
CA ALA A 65 3.67 -16.17 6.31
C ALA A 65 3.32 -17.59 6.74
N GLY A 66 3.69 -18.00 7.96
CA GLY A 66 3.28 -19.29 8.52
C GLY A 66 1.75 -19.44 8.62
N LYS A 67 1.06 -18.42 9.12
CA LYS A 67 -0.40 -18.43 9.21
C LYS A 67 -1.06 -18.41 7.81
N ALA A 68 -0.53 -17.62 6.88
CA ALA A 68 -1.01 -17.58 5.50
C ALA A 68 -0.78 -18.90 4.76
N HIS A 69 0.37 -19.55 4.98
CA HIS A 69 0.70 -20.85 4.39
C HIS A 69 -0.30 -21.93 4.82
N ASP A 70 -0.61 -22.01 6.13
CA ASP A 70 -1.62 -22.94 6.66
C ASP A 70 -3.01 -22.65 6.08
N MET A 71 -3.44 -21.39 6.07
CA MET A 71 -4.71 -20.98 5.48
C MET A 71 -4.81 -21.40 4.01
N ILE A 72 -3.81 -21.04 3.19
CA ILE A 72 -3.81 -21.31 1.74
C ILE A 72 -3.81 -22.82 1.48
N SER A 73 -3.04 -23.59 2.24
CA SER A 73 -2.99 -25.04 2.10
C SER A 73 -4.36 -25.70 2.29
N ARG A 74 -5.25 -25.09 3.07
CA ARG A 74 -6.61 -25.59 3.35
C ARG A 74 -7.68 -25.08 2.38
N LEU A 75 -7.36 -24.13 1.49
CA LEU A 75 -8.33 -23.53 0.56
C LEU A 75 -8.69 -24.44 -0.64
N GLY A 76 -7.92 -25.49 -0.91
CA GLY A 76 -8.19 -26.40 -2.02
C GLY A 76 -8.25 -25.68 -3.38
N ASP A 77 -9.38 -25.80 -4.08
CA ASP A 77 -9.61 -25.19 -5.39
C ASP A 77 -9.66 -23.65 -5.36
N LEU A 78 -9.79 -23.04 -4.17
CA LEU A 78 -9.83 -21.59 -3.99
C LEU A 78 -8.44 -20.94 -3.90
N GLN A 79 -7.35 -21.71 -3.91
CA GLN A 79 -5.99 -21.19 -3.87
C GLN A 79 -5.65 -20.27 -5.06
N ALA A 80 -6.01 -20.67 -6.28
CA ALA A 80 -5.76 -19.87 -7.47
C ALA A 80 -6.65 -18.60 -7.51
N PRO A 81 -7.97 -18.67 -7.24
CA PRO A 81 -8.81 -17.49 -7.10
C PRO A 81 -8.33 -16.49 -6.04
N LEU A 82 -7.82 -16.96 -4.90
CA LEU A 82 -7.27 -16.08 -3.86
C LEU A 82 -6.15 -15.20 -4.44
N GLY A 83 -5.18 -15.81 -5.11
CA GLY A 83 -4.03 -15.12 -5.72
C GLY A 83 -4.27 -14.61 -7.14
N GLY A 84 -5.53 -14.45 -7.59
CA GLY A 84 -5.81 -14.12 -8.99
C GLY A 84 -5.15 -12.83 -9.50
N HIS A 85 -5.01 -11.82 -8.64
CA HIS A 85 -4.27 -10.59 -8.95
C HIS A 85 -2.76 -10.84 -8.93
N LEU A 86 -2.26 -11.49 -7.88
CA LEU A 86 -0.85 -11.87 -7.75
C LEU A 86 -0.30 -12.70 -8.94
N PHE A 87 -1.11 -13.64 -9.46
CA PHE A 87 -0.75 -14.51 -10.59
C PHE A 87 -1.08 -13.91 -11.96
N GLY A 88 -1.89 -12.85 -11.99
CA GLY A 88 -2.27 -12.14 -13.20
C GLY A 88 -1.08 -11.44 -13.87
N PRO A 89 -1.26 -10.97 -15.12
CA PRO A 89 -0.20 -10.31 -15.89
C PRO A 89 0.33 -9.01 -15.24
N GLU A 90 -0.46 -8.42 -14.35
CA GLU A 90 -0.12 -7.19 -13.60
C GLU A 90 0.48 -7.47 -12.21
N GLY A 91 0.41 -8.72 -11.74
CA GLY A 91 0.85 -9.13 -10.42
C GLY A 91 2.35 -9.37 -10.31
N LEU A 92 2.78 -9.78 -9.11
CA LEU A 92 4.21 -10.03 -8.80
C LEU A 92 4.67 -11.46 -9.11
N MET A 93 3.73 -12.33 -9.50
CA MET A 93 3.99 -13.73 -9.85
C MET A 93 3.27 -14.11 -11.16
N PRO A 94 3.46 -13.35 -12.26
CA PRO A 94 2.67 -13.52 -13.48
C PRO A 94 2.83 -14.94 -14.05
N GLY A 95 1.71 -15.64 -14.23
CA GLY A 95 1.65 -17.00 -14.77
C GLY A 95 2.09 -18.11 -13.81
N GLU A 96 2.48 -17.78 -12.58
CA GLU A 96 2.83 -18.75 -11.56
C GLU A 96 1.60 -19.46 -10.97
N LYS A 97 1.86 -20.53 -10.20
CA LYS A 97 0.82 -21.36 -9.58
C LYS A 97 0.84 -21.26 -8.05
N PRO A 98 -0.24 -21.64 -7.35
CA PRO A 98 -0.29 -21.64 -5.89
C PRO A 98 0.89 -22.30 -5.17
N GLN A 99 1.48 -23.36 -5.74
CA GLN A 99 2.66 -24.02 -5.17
C GLN A 99 3.88 -23.10 -5.12
N ALA A 100 4.03 -22.18 -6.08
CA ALA A 100 5.10 -21.18 -6.05
C ALA A 100 4.88 -20.14 -4.94
N LEU A 101 3.62 -19.78 -4.67
CA LEU A 101 3.26 -18.92 -3.54
C LEU A 101 3.57 -19.63 -2.22
N LEU A 102 3.16 -20.89 -2.04
CA LEU A 102 3.49 -21.67 -0.84
C LEU A 102 5.01 -21.75 -0.60
N ARG A 103 5.81 -22.00 -1.64
CA ARG A 103 7.29 -21.95 -1.54
C ARG A 103 7.82 -20.58 -1.12
N THR A 104 7.17 -19.50 -1.55
CA THR A 104 7.53 -18.13 -1.18
C THR A 104 7.26 -17.87 0.30
N LEU A 105 6.11 -18.32 0.79
CA LEU A 105 5.76 -18.25 2.21
C LEU A 105 6.72 -19.10 3.06
N GLN A 106 7.09 -20.30 2.59
CA GLN A 106 8.07 -21.15 3.27
C GLN A 106 9.43 -20.45 3.40
N ARG A 107 9.94 -19.81 2.34
CA ARG A 107 11.21 -19.05 2.42
C ARG A 107 11.17 -17.93 3.46
N LEU A 108 10.02 -17.28 3.64
CA LEU A 108 9.84 -16.24 4.68
C LEU A 108 9.79 -16.83 6.09
N MET A 109 9.15 -17.99 6.26
CA MET A 109 9.18 -18.71 7.54
C MET A 109 10.60 -19.14 7.91
N ASP A 110 11.36 -19.61 6.93
CA ASP A 110 12.76 -20.02 7.09
C ASP A 110 13.70 -18.82 7.28
N ASP A 111 13.24 -17.58 7.05
CA ASP A 111 13.98 -16.31 7.23
C ASP A 111 13.89 -15.77 8.66
N VAL A 112 13.04 -16.36 9.52
CA VAL A 112 12.87 -15.95 10.93
C VAL A 112 14.13 -16.17 11.77
N PRO A 113 14.88 -17.29 11.64
CA PRO A 113 16.21 -17.39 12.23
C PRO A 113 17.14 -16.35 11.62
N ALA A 114 17.62 -15.40 12.43
CA ALA A 114 18.54 -14.36 11.98
C ALA A 114 19.78 -14.98 11.31
N GLY A 115 19.93 -14.75 9.99
CA GLY A 115 21.12 -15.13 9.22
C GLY A 115 20.90 -16.20 8.14
N SER A 116 19.71 -16.78 7.97
CA SER A 116 19.47 -17.69 6.84
C SER A 116 19.43 -16.98 5.49
N ASN A 117 19.00 -15.71 5.47
CA ASN A 117 18.82 -14.88 4.27
C ASN A 117 18.07 -15.62 3.15
N SER A 118 17.14 -16.50 3.53
CA SER A 118 16.39 -17.36 2.61
C SER A 118 15.35 -16.58 1.83
N ALA A 119 14.84 -15.48 2.39
CA ALA A 119 13.85 -14.63 1.72
C ALA A 119 14.47 -13.40 1.05
N THR A 120 13.94 -13.09 -0.13
CA THR A 120 14.30 -11.92 -0.94
C THR A 120 13.32 -10.77 -0.76
N ALA A 121 13.67 -9.57 -1.22
CA ALA A 121 12.72 -8.44 -1.29
C ALA A 121 11.46 -8.76 -2.11
N LYS A 122 11.58 -9.61 -3.14
CA LYS A 122 10.45 -10.09 -3.93
C LYS A 122 9.50 -10.95 -3.07
N ASP A 123 10.05 -11.84 -2.25
CA ASP A 123 9.25 -12.71 -1.37
C ASP A 123 8.44 -11.89 -0.36
N ARG A 124 9.07 -10.88 0.24
CA ARG A 124 8.43 -9.94 1.17
C ARG A 124 7.32 -9.14 0.47
N SER A 125 7.58 -8.66 -0.74
CA SER A 125 6.60 -7.95 -1.55
C SER A 125 5.40 -8.83 -1.93
N ILE A 126 5.63 -10.11 -2.26
CA ILE A 126 4.58 -11.08 -2.57
C ILE A 126 3.67 -11.31 -1.35
N MET A 127 4.26 -11.48 -0.16
CA MET A 127 3.49 -11.67 1.06
C MET A 127 2.60 -10.47 1.38
N ILE A 128 3.15 -9.25 1.25
CA ILE A 128 2.37 -8.02 1.52
C ILE A 128 1.31 -7.80 0.43
N ALA A 129 1.60 -8.09 -0.83
CA ALA A 129 0.61 -8.06 -1.90
C ALA A 129 -0.55 -9.05 -1.65
N LEU A 130 -0.24 -10.27 -1.20
CA LEU A 130 -1.24 -11.27 -0.81
C LEU A 130 -2.14 -10.75 0.33
N MET A 131 -1.58 -10.06 1.32
CA MET A 131 -2.37 -9.43 2.38
C MET A 131 -3.33 -8.37 1.81
N GLY A 132 -2.88 -7.57 0.83
CA GLY A 132 -3.73 -6.65 0.09
C GLY A 132 -4.87 -7.34 -0.66
N ASP A 133 -4.58 -8.46 -1.35
CA ASP A 133 -5.58 -9.25 -2.07
C ASP A 133 -6.64 -9.86 -1.12
N ILE A 134 -6.22 -10.36 0.04
CA ILE A 134 -7.13 -10.83 1.10
C ILE A 134 -7.98 -9.68 1.61
N GLY A 135 -7.37 -8.52 1.88
CA GLY A 135 -8.06 -7.32 2.36
C GLY A 135 -9.15 -6.88 1.38
N ALA A 136 -8.84 -6.88 0.08
CA ALA A 136 -9.79 -6.56 -0.98
C ALA A 136 -10.96 -7.55 -1.07
N ILE A 137 -10.71 -8.85 -0.86
CA ILE A 137 -11.77 -9.87 -0.78
C ILE A 137 -12.68 -9.61 0.41
N LEU A 138 -12.11 -9.33 1.58
CA LEU A 138 -12.88 -9.08 2.80
C LEU A 138 -13.73 -7.80 2.67
N SER A 139 -13.17 -6.75 2.06
CA SER A 139 -13.84 -5.46 1.83
C SER A 139 -14.75 -5.44 0.59
N SER A 140 -14.78 -6.53 -0.19
CA SER A 140 -15.57 -6.64 -1.42
C SER A 140 -15.16 -5.61 -2.50
N THR A 141 -13.89 -5.21 -2.52
CA THR A 141 -13.35 -4.29 -3.52
C THR A 141 -12.77 -5.07 -4.71
N THR A 142 -13.50 -5.09 -5.82
CA THR A 142 -13.22 -5.94 -7.00
C THR A 142 -12.32 -5.26 -8.04
N THR A 143 -11.16 -4.71 -7.65
CA THR A 143 -10.26 -4.11 -8.65
C THR A 143 -9.37 -5.17 -9.29
N GLY A 144 -9.55 -5.39 -10.59
CA GLY A 144 -8.54 -6.02 -11.46
C GLY A 144 -8.41 -7.55 -11.37
N VAL A 145 -9.38 -8.27 -10.79
CA VAL A 145 -9.26 -9.73 -10.63
C VAL A 145 -10.31 -10.50 -11.43
N GLU A 146 -9.84 -11.49 -12.20
CA GLU A 146 -10.68 -12.53 -12.80
C GLU A 146 -11.10 -13.57 -11.73
N ARG A 147 -11.93 -13.16 -10.76
CA ARG A 147 -12.65 -14.07 -9.85
C ARG A 147 -14.11 -14.11 -10.24
N THR A 148 -14.69 -15.31 -10.32
CA THR A 148 -16.15 -15.43 -10.47
C THR A 148 -16.85 -15.00 -9.18
N PRO A 149 -18.09 -14.48 -9.25
CA PRO A 149 -18.87 -14.14 -8.05
C PRO A 149 -19.02 -15.30 -7.05
N GLY A 150 -19.11 -16.54 -7.56
CA GLY A 150 -19.17 -17.74 -6.73
C GLY A 150 -17.86 -18.02 -5.98
N GLN A 151 -16.71 -17.82 -6.62
CA GLN A 151 -15.41 -17.95 -5.96
C GLN A 151 -15.21 -16.86 -4.91
N ASP A 152 -15.58 -15.62 -5.22
CA ASP A 152 -15.49 -14.50 -4.27
C ASP A 152 -16.32 -14.76 -3.01
N LYS A 153 -17.58 -15.19 -3.18
CA LYS A 153 -18.45 -15.58 -2.06
C LYS A 153 -17.83 -16.69 -1.20
N ARG A 154 -17.34 -17.77 -1.82
CA ARG A 154 -16.72 -18.90 -1.10
C ARG A 154 -15.45 -18.48 -0.34
N LEU A 155 -14.64 -17.59 -0.91
CA LEU A 155 -13.46 -17.05 -0.23
C LEU A 155 -13.85 -16.20 0.99
N ARG A 156 -14.87 -15.35 0.86
CA ARG A 156 -15.37 -14.52 1.97
C ARG A 156 -15.99 -15.33 3.11
N GLU A 157 -16.56 -16.49 2.80
CA GLU A 157 -17.06 -17.44 3.79
C GLU A 157 -15.92 -18.22 4.47
N ALA A 158 -14.90 -18.62 3.71
CA ALA A 158 -13.81 -19.47 4.21
C ALA A 158 -12.72 -18.72 4.99
N ILE A 159 -12.27 -17.56 4.50
CA ILE A 159 -11.09 -16.84 5.04
C ILE A 159 -11.24 -16.53 6.54
N PRO A 160 -12.35 -15.94 7.04
CA PRO A 160 -12.47 -15.62 8.45
C PRO A 160 -12.29 -16.83 9.36
N GLY A 161 -12.90 -17.98 9.01
CA GLY A 161 -12.76 -19.22 9.77
C GLY A 161 -11.34 -19.77 9.77
N LEU A 162 -10.62 -19.69 8.63
CA LEU A 162 -9.23 -20.13 8.54
C LEU A 162 -8.25 -19.23 9.30
N LEU A 163 -8.57 -17.94 9.41
CA LEU A 163 -7.84 -16.98 10.22
C LEU A 163 -8.20 -17.06 11.71
N GLY A 164 -9.28 -17.76 12.07
CA GLY A 164 -9.76 -17.86 13.45
C GLY A 164 -10.51 -16.63 13.93
N LEU A 165 -11.11 -15.87 13.01
CA LEU A 165 -11.90 -14.68 13.32
C LEU A 165 -13.31 -15.09 13.78
N PRO A 166 -13.86 -14.46 14.83
CA PRO A 166 -15.20 -14.76 15.34
C PRO A 166 -16.31 -14.11 14.52
N TYR A 167 -15.97 -13.30 13.53
CA TYR A 167 -16.91 -12.48 12.75
C TYR A 167 -16.89 -12.83 11.27
N SER A 168 -17.95 -12.46 10.56
CA SER A 168 -17.96 -12.54 9.09
C SER A 168 -16.90 -11.63 8.46
N ALA A 169 -16.61 -11.85 7.17
CA ALA A 169 -15.65 -11.02 6.42
C ALA A 169 -15.97 -9.52 6.49
N ALA A 170 -17.24 -9.15 6.27
CA ALA A 170 -17.66 -7.75 6.28
C ALA A 170 -17.52 -7.10 7.67
N GLN A 171 -17.87 -7.84 8.73
CA GLN A 171 -17.73 -7.36 10.10
C GLN A 171 -16.26 -7.22 10.51
N SER A 172 -15.40 -8.11 10.04
CA SER A 172 -13.96 -8.11 10.37
C SER A 172 -13.21 -6.90 9.81
N ILE A 173 -13.66 -6.33 8.69
CA ILE A 173 -12.98 -5.22 8.01
C ILE A 173 -13.73 -3.88 8.08
N ALA A 174 -14.98 -3.87 8.55
CA ALA A 174 -15.79 -2.65 8.63
C ALA A 174 -15.13 -1.55 9.49
N PRO A 175 -14.58 -1.83 10.69
CA PRO A 175 -13.89 -0.82 11.50
C PRO A 175 -12.67 -0.23 10.77
N THR A 176 -11.88 -1.09 10.11
CA THR A 176 -10.76 -0.68 9.27
C THR A 176 -11.21 0.24 8.13
N SER A 177 -12.28 -0.12 7.42
CA SER A 177 -12.83 0.68 6.33
C SER A 177 -13.33 2.05 6.79
N ALA A 178 -13.90 2.14 7.99
CA ALA A 178 -14.37 3.41 8.55
C ALA A 178 -13.20 4.35 8.89
N LEU A 179 -12.13 3.81 9.46
CA LEU A 179 -11.00 4.61 9.94
C LEU A 179 -9.93 4.88 8.85
N GLY A 180 -9.59 3.87 8.05
CA GLY A 180 -8.51 3.91 7.07
C GLY A 180 -8.94 3.74 5.62
N GLY A 181 -10.24 3.69 5.35
CA GLY A 181 -10.77 3.53 3.99
C GLY A 181 -10.54 4.76 3.10
N SER A 182 -10.76 4.58 1.79
CA SER A 182 -10.50 5.65 0.82
C SER A 182 -11.35 6.91 1.02
N GLY A 183 -12.53 6.78 1.66
CA GLY A 183 -13.37 7.93 2.01
C GLY A 183 -12.74 8.82 3.08
N THR A 184 -11.89 8.26 3.94
CA THR A 184 -11.19 8.98 5.01
C THR A 184 -9.83 9.47 4.55
N ILE A 185 -9.05 8.61 3.88
CA ILE A 185 -7.67 8.95 3.47
C ILE A 185 -7.62 9.84 2.22
N GLY A 186 -8.65 9.82 1.38
CA GLY A 186 -8.73 10.62 0.16
C GLY A 186 -10.16 11.09 -0.13
N PRO A 187 -10.77 11.90 0.74
CA PRO A 187 -12.19 12.27 0.67
C PRO A 187 -12.55 12.99 -0.64
N ALA A 188 -11.62 13.77 -1.20
CA ALA A 188 -11.80 14.53 -2.45
C ALA A 188 -11.33 13.76 -3.71
N LYS A 189 -10.91 12.50 -3.58
CA LYS A 189 -10.33 11.71 -4.68
C LYS A 189 -11.20 11.66 -5.92
N LYS A 190 -12.52 11.51 -5.78
CA LYS A 190 -13.43 11.41 -6.94
C LYS A 190 -13.59 12.74 -7.68
N GLN A 191 -13.34 13.86 -6.99
CA GLN A 191 -13.45 15.22 -7.51
C GLN A 191 -12.12 15.74 -8.07
N GLU A 192 -10.99 15.24 -7.58
CA GLU A 192 -9.65 15.71 -7.91
C GLU A 192 -8.90 14.80 -8.88
N ARG A 193 -9.44 13.61 -9.17
CA ARG A 193 -8.77 12.59 -9.96
C ARG A 193 -9.60 12.12 -11.14
N ILE A 194 -8.95 11.97 -12.29
CA ILE A 194 -9.45 11.19 -13.42
C ILE A 194 -8.56 9.98 -13.67
N LYS A 195 -9.15 8.92 -14.22
CA LYS A 195 -8.42 7.75 -14.70
C LYS A 195 -8.55 7.71 -16.23
N PRO A 196 -7.52 8.12 -16.97
CA PRO A 196 -7.46 7.88 -18.40
C PRO A 196 -7.58 6.36 -18.68
N PRO A 197 -8.25 5.95 -19.77
CA PRO A 197 -8.38 4.53 -20.09
C PRO A 197 -7.02 3.83 -20.25
N ASN A 198 -6.85 2.70 -19.55
CA ASN A 198 -5.91 1.62 -19.84
C ASN A 198 -4.43 1.99 -20.04
N ALA A 199 -3.93 3.04 -19.39
CA ALA A 199 -2.50 3.26 -19.27
C ALA A 199 -1.98 2.48 -18.05
N GLN A 200 -1.49 1.26 -18.26
CA GLN A 200 -0.80 0.48 -17.23
C GLN A 200 0.70 0.34 -17.56
N PRO A 201 1.47 1.44 -17.47
CA PRO A 201 2.89 1.40 -17.74
C PRO A 201 3.59 0.53 -16.69
N LEU A 202 4.75 0.01 -17.07
CA LEU A 202 5.68 -0.56 -16.12
C LEU A 202 6.12 0.52 -15.14
N ARG A 203 6.04 0.24 -13.84
CA ARG A 203 6.45 1.14 -12.78
C ARG A 203 7.43 0.49 -11.81
N THR A 204 8.45 1.25 -11.42
CA THR A 204 9.43 0.81 -10.40
C THR A 204 9.67 1.97 -9.45
N GLY A 205 9.18 1.88 -8.22
CA GLY A 205 9.25 2.99 -7.28
C GLY A 205 8.41 4.20 -7.70
N VAL A 206 8.46 5.26 -6.89
CA VAL A 206 7.66 6.45 -7.16
C VAL A 206 8.21 7.18 -8.38
N HIS A 207 7.34 7.42 -9.36
CA HIS A 207 7.67 8.04 -10.64
C HIS A 207 8.85 7.37 -11.36
N ASN A 208 8.93 6.03 -11.28
CA ASN A 208 9.91 5.20 -11.99
C ASN A 208 11.37 5.35 -11.55
N LEU A 209 11.61 5.76 -10.30
CA LEU A 209 12.96 5.95 -9.74
C LEU A 209 13.56 4.70 -9.09
N GLY A 210 12.91 3.54 -9.23
CA GLY A 210 13.33 2.30 -8.59
C GLY A 210 14.69 1.81 -9.03
N LYS A 211 15.01 1.92 -10.32
CA LYS A 211 16.34 1.55 -10.83
C LYS A 211 17.45 2.42 -10.24
N GLU A 212 17.23 3.73 -10.21
CA GLU A 212 18.18 4.69 -9.64
C GLU A 212 18.37 4.45 -8.15
N ALA A 213 17.28 4.16 -7.42
CA ALA A 213 17.34 3.77 -6.03
C ALA A 213 18.15 2.48 -5.82
N ASP A 214 17.92 1.43 -6.62
CA ASP A 214 18.71 0.19 -6.57
C ASP A 214 20.20 0.46 -6.83
N ASP A 215 20.52 1.34 -7.78
CA ASP A 215 21.88 1.71 -8.13
C ASP A 215 22.57 2.44 -6.94
N LEU A 216 21.87 3.37 -6.26
CA LEU A 216 22.35 4.03 -5.04
C LEU A 216 22.53 3.08 -3.85
N LEU A 217 21.68 2.06 -3.77
CA LEU A 217 21.75 1.02 -2.73
C LEU A 217 22.79 -0.07 -3.04
N GLY A 218 23.41 -0.06 -4.23
CA GLY A 218 24.39 -1.06 -4.65
C GLY A 218 23.78 -2.43 -5.02
N ILE A 219 22.47 -2.49 -5.31
CA ILE A 219 21.76 -3.74 -5.61
C ILE A 219 22.04 -4.16 -7.06
N LYS A 220 22.81 -5.22 -7.24
CA LYS A 220 23.22 -5.71 -8.57
C LYS A 220 22.33 -6.84 -9.11
N SER A 221 21.80 -7.69 -8.23
CA SER A 221 20.97 -8.86 -8.57
C SER A 221 19.70 -8.88 -7.73
N ASN A 222 18.69 -9.65 -8.16
CA ASN A 222 17.41 -9.82 -7.46
C ASN A 222 16.67 -8.49 -7.21
N ARG A 223 16.80 -7.54 -8.15
CA ARG A 223 16.06 -6.28 -8.13
C ARG A 223 14.56 -6.55 -8.13
N LEU A 224 13.81 -5.73 -7.40
CA LEU A 224 12.35 -5.75 -7.45
C LEU A 224 11.89 -5.52 -8.89
N LEU A 225 11.02 -6.43 -9.36
CA LEU A 225 10.46 -6.37 -10.69
C LEU A 225 9.51 -5.17 -10.82
N PRO A 226 9.38 -4.59 -12.02
CA PRO A 226 8.36 -3.59 -12.30
C PRO A 226 6.95 -4.13 -12.05
N SER A 227 6.09 -3.30 -11.45
CA SER A 227 4.64 -3.52 -11.36
C SER A 227 3.92 -2.87 -12.54
N ARG A 228 2.65 -3.21 -12.76
CA ARG A 228 1.76 -2.54 -13.71
C ARG A 228 0.51 -2.10 -12.97
N TRP A 229 0.10 -0.85 -13.17
CA TRP A 229 -1.17 -0.34 -12.63
C TRP A 229 -1.61 0.96 -13.32
N ASP A 230 -2.91 1.26 -13.23
CA ASP A 230 -3.56 2.38 -13.92
C ASP A 230 -2.97 3.74 -13.56
N VAL A 231 -2.50 4.50 -14.54
CA VAL A 231 -2.17 5.91 -14.32
C VAL A 231 -3.42 6.71 -13.98
N ALA A 232 -3.35 7.50 -12.92
CA ALA A 232 -4.34 8.51 -12.60
C ALA A 232 -3.75 9.91 -12.79
N GLN A 233 -4.58 10.83 -13.26
CA GLN A 233 -4.25 12.24 -13.37
C GLN A 233 -4.98 13.02 -12.27
N LEU A 234 -4.34 14.08 -11.78
CA LEU A 234 -4.89 14.94 -10.73
C LEU A 234 -5.12 16.35 -11.25
N LYS A 235 -6.01 17.09 -10.60
CA LYS A 235 -6.16 18.52 -10.83
C LYS A 235 -4.81 19.22 -10.75
N LYS A 236 -4.51 20.06 -11.75
CA LYS A 236 -3.24 20.79 -11.85
C LYS A 236 -2.92 21.58 -10.58
N GLU A 237 -3.92 22.27 -10.02
CA GLU A 237 -3.78 23.01 -8.76
C GLU A 237 -3.27 22.13 -7.60
N ARG A 238 -3.81 20.91 -7.46
CA ARG A 238 -3.39 19.97 -6.42
C ARG A 238 -1.92 19.57 -6.59
N VAL A 239 -1.51 19.32 -7.83
CA VAL A 239 -0.12 18.96 -8.18
C VAL A 239 0.84 20.15 -7.99
N ASP A 240 0.43 21.36 -8.35
CA ASP A 240 1.27 22.55 -8.25
C ASP A 240 1.47 23.01 -6.80
N ASN A 241 0.47 22.81 -5.93
CA ASN A 241 0.50 23.23 -4.53
C ASN A 241 1.13 22.19 -3.58
N THR A 242 1.54 21.03 -4.10
CA THR A 242 2.12 19.94 -3.29
C THR A 242 3.56 19.68 -3.73
N ALA A 243 4.51 19.76 -2.80
CA ALA A 243 5.90 19.42 -3.07
C ALA A 243 6.13 17.90 -3.07
N GLU A 244 5.44 17.18 -2.17
CA GLU A 244 5.43 15.72 -2.12
C GLU A 244 5.02 15.14 -3.47
N PRO A 245 5.69 14.08 -3.94
CA PRO A 245 5.23 13.33 -5.10
C PRO A 245 3.86 12.72 -4.81
N LEU A 246 2.96 12.78 -5.78
CA LEU A 246 1.61 12.22 -5.70
C LEU A 246 1.48 11.11 -6.72
N ILE A 247 1.06 9.91 -6.33
CA ILE A 247 0.77 8.83 -7.29
C ILE A 247 -0.68 8.88 -7.79
N ALA A 248 -1.54 9.62 -7.07
CA ALA A 248 -2.99 9.70 -7.29
C ALA A 248 -3.73 8.39 -6.97
N HIS A 249 -3.15 7.62 -6.04
CA HIS A 249 -3.65 6.32 -5.62
C HIS A 249 -4.09 6.29 -4.15
N MET A 250 -4.54 7.43 -3.60
CA MET A 250 -5.14 7.57 -2.26
C MET A 250 -6.27 6.54 -2.03
N SER A 251 -5.95 5.35 -1.54
CA SER A 251 -6.86 4.20 -1.37
C SER A 251 -6.76 3.66 0.05
N GLY A 252 -7.75 2.86 0.46
CA GLY A 252 -7.72 2.15 1.75
C GLY A 252 -6.76 0.96 1.78
N THR A 253 -6.02 0.71 0.69
CA THR A 253 -5.19 -0.50 0.51
C THR A 253 -4.20 -0.70 1.65
N GLN A 254 -3.59 0.38 2.15
CA GLN A 254 -2.68 0.28 3.28
C GLN A 254 -3.39 -0.21 4.54
N ALA A 255 -4.55 0.37 4.88
CA ALA A 255 -5.32 0.00 6.05
C ALA A 255 -5.83 -1.45 5.95
N GLU A 256 -6.33 -1.85 4.79
CA GLU A 256 -6.76 -3.22 4.51
C GLU A 256 -5.60 -4.22 4.66
N THR A 257 -4.43 -3.88 4.12
CA THR A 257 -3.22 -4.71 4.23
C THR A 257 -2.78 -4.87 5.68
N LEU A 258 -2.73 -3.77 6.45
CA LEU A 258 -2.38 -3.79 7.87
C LEU A 258 -3.39 -4.56 8.71
N ALA A 259 -4.69 -4.44 8.42
CA ALA A 259 -5.72 -5.20 9.09
C ALA A 259 -5.55 -6.71 8.86
N VAL A 260 -5.26 -7.14 7.62
CA VAL A 260 -4.98 -8.55 7.34
C VAL A 260 -3.70 -9.02 8.01
N TRP A 261 -2.67 -8.17 8.06
CA TRP A 261 -1.44 -8.49 8.78
C TRP A 261 -1.74 -8.77 10.26
N ASP A 262 -2.49 -7.89 10.92
CA ASP A 262 -2.95 -8.06 12.30
C ASP A 262 -3.75 -9.37 12.47
N MET A 263 -4.69 -9.67 11.57
CA MET A 263 -5.46 -10.93 11.61
C MET A 263 -4.55 -12.17 11.48
N LEU A 264 -3.55 -12.15 10.60
CA LEU A 264 -2.57 -13.22 10.47
C LEU A 264 -1.70 -13.39 11.73
N ARG A 265 -1.56 -12.34 12.54
CA ARG A 265 -0.90 -12.36 13.84
C ARG A 265 -1.87 -12.67 15.00
N GLY A 266 -3.13 -12.97 14.70
CA GLY A 266 -4.15 -13.38 15.67
C GLY A 266 -4.87 -12.24 16.38
N GLU A 267 -4.68 -11.00 15.94
CA GLU A 267 -5.36 -9.82 16.50
C GLU A 267 -6.86 -9.85 16.20
N GLN A 268 -7.66 -9.53 17.23
CA GLN A 268 -9.13 -9.55 17.17
C GLN A 268 -9.71 -8.15 16.90
N ARG A 269 -8.94 -7.08 17.12
CA ARG A 269 -9.24 -5.69 16.76
C ARG A 269 -8.27 -5.19 15.68
N PRO A 270 -8.27 -5.78 14.48
CA PRO A 270 -7.28 -5.51 13.45
C PRO A 270 -7.35 -4.05 13.01
N TYR A 271 -6.19 -3.43 12.84
CA TYR A 271 -6.01 -2.01 12.52
C TYR A 271 -6.45 -1.01 13.60
N THR A 272 -7.61 -1.21 14.25
CA THR A 272 -8.21 -0.24 15.16
C THR A 272 -7.75 -0.36 16.62
N ARG A 273 -7.10 -1.45 17.02
CA ARG A 273 -6.71 -1.74 18.42
C ARG A 273 -6.22 -0.53 19.22
N VAL A 274 -5.35 0.29 18.63
CA VAL A 274 -4.77 1.45 19.33
C VAL A 274 -5.73 2.63 19.40
N MET A 275 -6.49 2.92 18.34
CA MET A 275 -7.54 3.94 18.38
C MET A 275 -8.66 3.55 19.35
N ASP A 276 -9.09 2.29 19.35
CA ASP A 276 -10.12 1.79 20.26
C ASP A 276 -9.67 1.91 21.72
N GLY A 277 -8.44 1.50 22.02
CA GLY A 277 -7.91 1.64 23.37
C GLY A 277 -7.58 3.08 23.78
N LEU A 278 -7.37 4.00 22.83
CA LEU A 278 -7.31 5.44 23.13
C LEU A 278 -8.67 6.00 23.57
N ASN A 279 -9.78 5.52 22.99
CA ASN A 279 -11.11 5.85 23.47
C ASN A 279 -11.37 5.33 24.89
N GLU A 280 -10.75 4.20 25.25
CA GLU A 280 -10.78 3.63 26.61
C GLU A 280 -9.85 4.38 27.58
N ARG A 281 -8.74 4.94 27.10
CA ARG A 281 -7.69 5.64 27.88
C ARG A 281 -7.27 6.97 27.25
N PRO A 282 -8.12 8.00 27.32
CA PRO A 282 -7.89 9.29 26.66
C PRO A 282 -6.69 10.06 27.23
N ASP A 283 -6.21 9.70 28.43
CA ASP A 283 -4.99 10.25 29.05
C ASP A 283 -3.71 9.99 28.22
N LEU A 284 -3.76 9.02 27.30
CA LEU A 284 -2.65 8.65 26.43
C LEU A 284 -2.68 9.33 25.06
N ALA A 285 -3.50 10.37 24.86
CA ALA A 285 -3.62 11.05 23.57
C ALA A 285 -2.29 11.53 22.97
N ASN A 286 -1.30 11.85 23.80
CA ASN A 286 0.02 12.29 23.35
C ASN A 286 0.99 11.14 23.00
N ASP A 287 0.73 9.92 23.45
CA ASP A 287 1.44 8.70 23.05
C ASP A 287 0.46 7.52 23.01
N PRO A 288 -0.39 7.40 21.98
CA PRO A 288 -1.42 6.36 21.91
C PRO A 288 -0.84 4.94 21.93
N MET A 289 0.38 4.76 21.42
CA MET A 289 1.07 3.47 21.42
C MET A 289 1.55 3.06 22.83
N ALA A 290 1.57 3.99 23.80
CA ALA A 290 1.92 3.74 25.20
C ALA A 290 1.11 2.62 25.85
N GLN A 291 -0.06 2.32 25.31
CA GLN A 291 -0.92 1.26 25.82
C GLN A 291 -0.48 -0.17 25.50
N LEU A 292 0.41 -0.32 24.53
CA LEU A 292 0.91 -1.63 24.12
C LEU A 292 2.22 -1.95 24.87
N PRO A 293 2.52 -3.23 25.12
CA PRO A 293 3.86 -3.65 25.53
C PRO A 293 4.92 -3.23 24.49
N PRO A 294 6.17 -2.95 24.89
CA PRO A 294 7.22 -2.47 23.97
C PRO A 294 7.40 -3.35 22.72
N ALA A 295 7.41 -4.68 22.89
CA ALA A 295 7.55 -5.61 21.77
C ALA A 295 6.38 -5.52 20.77
N GLU A 296 5.15 -5.31 21.25
CA GLU A 296 3.99 -5.14 20.37
C GLU A 296 4.02 -3.76 19.68
N ARG A 297 4.54 -2.72 20.35
CA ARG A 297 4.74 -1.41 19.70
C ARG A 297 5.69 -1.54 18.52
N ASP A 298 6.85 -2.18 18.75
CA ASP A 298 7.86 -2.37 17.71
C ASP A 298 7.34 -3.25 16.57
N ALA A 299 6.68 -4.37 16.88
CA ALA A 299 6.02 -5.22 15.87
C ALA A 299 5.02 -4.42 15.02
N ARG A 300 4.27 -3.52 15.64
CA ARG A 300 3.28 -2.68 14.95
C ARG A 300 3.93 -1.62 14.07
N TYR A 301 5.02 -0.98 14.53
CA TYR A 301 5.83 -0.12 13.67
C TYR A 301 6.45 -0.89 12.50
N ALA A 302 6.92 -2.12 12.73
CA ALA A 302 7.43 -3.00 11.68
C ALA A 302 6.37 -3.29 10.61
N ARG A 303 5.14 -3.66 11.01
CA ARG A 303 4.01 -3.88 10.07
C ARG A 303 3.71 -2.63 9.24
N ALA A 304 3.64 -1.47 9.90
CA ALA A 304 3.41 -0.17 9.25
C ALA A 304 4.52 0.15 8.24
N ALA A 305 5.79 0.02 8.65
CA ALA A 305 6.95 0.25 7.81
C ALA A 305 7.01 -0.71 6.62
N GLY A 306 6.78 -2.01 6.84
CA GLY A 306 6.77 -3.03 5.79
C GLY A 306 5.69 -2.75 4.74
N THR A 307 4.48 -2.42 5.18
CA THR A 307 3.37 -2.08 4.27
C THR A 307 3.68 -0.81 3.47
N ALA A 308 4.18 0.24 4.12
CA ALA A 308 4.58 1.48 3.46
C ALA A 308 5.71 1.23 2.44
N ALA A 309 6.72 0.45 2.81
CA ALA A 309 7.83 0.10 1.94
C ALA A 309 7.36 -0.65 0.69
N PHE A 310 6.46 -1.62 0.85
CA PHE A 310 5.88 -2.33 -0.28
C PHE A 310 5.18 -1.38 -1.26
N LEU A 311 4.28 -0.52 -0.77
CA LEU A 311 3.51 0.38 -1.61
C LEU A 311 4.40 1.42 -2.32
N ILE A 312 5.39 1.98 -1.62
CA ILE A 312 6.30 3.01 -2.17
C ILE A 312 7.31 2.39 -3.14
N SER A 313 7.93 1.26 -2.79
CA SER A 313 8.99 0.63 -3.61
C SER A 313 8.48 0.11 -4.96
N ASN A 314 7.20 -0.30 -5.01
CA ASN A 314 6.51 -0.73 -6.23
C ASN A 314 5.82 0.45 -6.94
N GLY A 315 5.85 1.65 -6.36
CA GLY A 315 5.28 2.86 -6.95
C GLY A 315 3.76 2.89 -6.95
N TYR A 316 3.09 2.12 -6.08
CA TYR A 316 1.64 2.15 -5.92
C TYR A 316 1.16 3.39 -5.16
N HIS A 317 1.96 3.89 -4.22
CA HIS A 317 1.66 5.07 -3.40
C HIS A 317 2.95 5.86 -3.13
N SER A 318 2.82 7.14 -2.79
CA SER A 318 3.90 7.91 -2.17
C SER A 318 3.78 7.95 -0.65
N ALA A 319 4.81 8.46 0.02
CA ALA A 319 4.85 8.66 1.47
C ALA A 319 3.62 9.41 2.00
N VAL A 320 3.19 10.46 1.30
CA VAL A 320 2.02 11.24 1.73
C VAL A 320 0.70 10.48 1.59
N GLU A 321 0.61 9.56 0.63
CA GLU A 321 -0.59 8.75 0.42
C GLU A 321 -0.69 7.56 1.38
N VAL A 322 0.44 7.12 1.96
CA VAL A 322 0.47 6.11 3.04
C VAL A 322 0.54 6.73 4.45
N LEU A 323 0.73 8.04 4.56
CA LEU A 323 0.89 8.66 5.87
C LEU A 323 -0.40 8.59 6.70
N GLY A 324 -1.55 8.97 6.12
CA GLY A 324 -2.82 8.99 6.84
C GLY A 324 -3.20 7.62 7.44
N GLY A 325 -3.01 6.55 6.67
CA GLY A 325 -3.25 5.18 7.14
C GLY A 325 -2.25 4.76 8.22
N THR A 326 -0.98 5.14 8.08
CA THR A 326 0.06 4.89 9.10
C THR A 326 -0.28 5.56 10.42
N LEU A 327 -0.65 6.84 10.39
CA LEU A 327 -1.00 7.63 11.57
C LEU A 327 -2.19 7.01 12.30
N ALA A 328 -3.28 6.76 11.57
CA ALA A 328 -4.49 6.17 12.11
C ALA A 328 -4.24 4.77 12.68
N TYR A 329 -3.41 3.96 12.01
CA TYR A 329 -2.96 2.70 12.57
C TYR A 329 -2.29 2.95 13.91
N THR A 330 -1.27 3.80 14.01
CA THR A 330 -0.54 4.11 15.26
C THR A 330 -1.32 4.92 16.31
N GLY A 331 -2.62 5.16 16.12
CA GLY A 331 -3.48 5.83 17.09
C GLY A 331 -3.54 7.35 16.97
N GLN A 332 -3.00 7.93 15.90
CA GLN A 332 -3.05 9.36 15.64
C GLN A 332 -4.20 9.70 14.70
N ASP A 333 -5.07 10.63 15.10
CA ASP A 333 -6.15 11.14 14.26
C ASP A 333 -5.70 12.37 13.46
N GLY A 334 -5.14 12.12 12.27
CA GLY A 334 -4.80 13.20 11.35
C GLY A 334 -6.01 13.90 10.74
N GLN A 335 -7.18 13.23 10.70
CA GLN A 335 -8.34 13.73 9.98
C GLN A 335 -9.06 14.85 10.74
N SER A 336 -9.07 14.81 12.07
CA SER A 336 -9.60 15.93 12.88
C SER A 336 -8.81 17.21 12.71
N VAL A 337 -7.53 17.14 12.33
CA VAL A 337 -6.66 18.31 12.13
C VAL A 337 -6.85 18.95 10.75
N VAL A 338 -7.01 18.15 9.69
CA VAL A 338 -7.14 18.66 8.31
C VAL A 338 -8.59 18.93 7.90
N GLY A 339 -9.57 18.35 8.59
CA GLY A 339 -10.99 18.55 8.31
C GLY A 339 -11.54 17.62 7.21
N PRO A 340 -12.87 17.65 6.96
CA PRO A 340 -13.60 16.54 6.33
C PRO A 340 -13.40 16.37 4.82
N ARG A 341 -12.72 17.30 4.14
CA ARG A 341 -12.46 17.26 2.69
C ARG A 341 -10.98 17.32 2.34
N GLN A 342 -10.12 17.30 3.34
CA GLN A 342 -8.68 17.33 3.18
C GLN A 342 -8.09 15.98 3.57
N ASP A 343 -6.82 15.80 3.24
CA ASP A 343 -6.03 14.59 3.47
C ASP A 343 -4.64 14.97 3.99
N ALA A 344 -3.80 13.97 4.24
CA ALA A 344 -2.43 14.16 4.71
C ALA A 344 -1.59 15.07 3.80
N GLY A 345 -1.91 15.20 2.51
CA GLY A 345 -1.19 16.08 1.58
C GLY A 345 -1.41 17.57 1.88
N HIS A 346 -2.49 17.94 2.55
CA HIS A 346 -2.73 19.33 2.92
C HIS A 346 -1.86 19.78 4.09
N LEU A 347 -1.53 18.88 5.02
CA LEU A 347 -0.71 19.17 6.20
C LEU A 347 0.76 18.85 5.98
N PHE A 348 1.06 17.73 5.33
CA PHE A 348 2.41 17.17 5.20
C PHE A 348 2.97 17.26 3.78
N GLY A 349 2.22 17.84 2.84
CA GLY A 349 2.56 17.91 1.40
C GLY A 349 3.80 18.72 1.03
N GLN A 350 4.48 19.34 2.00
CA GLN A 350 5.70 20.13 1.78
C GLN A 350 6.99 19.33 2.06
N GLY A 351 6.94 18.00 2.11
CA GLY A 351 8.12 17.14 2.35
C GLY A 351 8.14 16.46 3.73
N ALA A 352 7.21 16.84 4.62
CA ALA A 352 7.13 16.28 5.96
C ALA A 352 6.67 14.81 5.94
N ALA A 353 5.85 14.40 4.97
CA ALA A 353 5.44 13.01 4.86
C ALA A 353 6.61 12.10 4.47
N THR A 354 7.45 12.54 3.52
CA THR A 354 8.69 11.84 3.15
C THR A 354 9.63 11.71 4.35
N GLN A 355 9.74 12.75 5.19
CA GLN A 355 10.55 12.69 6.42
C GLN A 355 10.00 11.65 7.41
N LEU A 356 8.73 11.78 7.80
CA LEU A 356 8.10 10.90 8.81
C LEU A 356 8.08 9.43 8.37
N ILE A 357 7.68 9.16 7.13
CA ILE A 357 7.70 7.79 6.60
C ILE A 357 9.15 7.30 6.43
N GLY A 358 10.06 8.16 5.97
CA GLY A 358 11.49 7.81 5.87
C GLY A 358 12.09 7.39 7.21
N GLU A 359 11.76 8.10 8.30
CA GLU A 359 12.18 7.74 9.67
C GLU A 359 11.59 6.40 10.11
N LEU A 360 10.28 6.19 9.90
CA LEU A 360 9.64 4.90 10.18
C LEU A 360 10.32 3.75 9.42
N LEU A 361 10.62 3.95 8.13
CA LEU A 361 11.30 2.94 7.31
C LEU A 361 12.73 2.66 7.81
N ASN A 362 13.47 3.71 8.18
CA ASN A 362 14.86 3.61 8.61
C ASN A 362 15.02 3.00 10.01
N THR A 363 14.02 3.09 10.88
CA THR A 363 14.06 2.46 12.21
C THR A 363 13.84 0.95 12.15
N GLN A 364 13.28 0.44 11.05
CA GLN A 364 12.92 -0.97 10.90
C GLN A 364 13.84 -1.74 9.95
N ARG A 365 14.89 -1.08 9.41
CA ARG A 365 15.91 -1.73 8.57
C ARG A 365 17.06 -2.27 9.43
N ALA A 366 17.79 -3.25 8.91
CA ALA A 366 19.01 -3.72 9.54
C ALA A 366 20.10 -2.65 9.49
N GLU A 367 20.92 -2.57 10.52
CA GLU A 367 22.14 -1.75 10.49
C GLU A 367 23.07 -2.24 9.37
N ARG A 368 23.64 -1.30 8.61
CA ARG A 368 24.64 -1.63 7.60
C ARG A 368 25.99 -1.73 8.29
N ALA A 369 26.60 -2.91 8.23
CA ALA A 369 27.97 -3.17 8.69
C ALA A 369 29.01 -2.40 7.87
#